data_AF-A0A3C1BGF5-F1
#
_entry.id   AF-A0A3C1BGF5-F1
#
_cell.length_a   1.000
_cell.length_b   1.000
_cell.length_c   1.000
_cell.angle_alpha   90.00
_cell.angle_beta   90.00
_cell.angle_gamma   90.00
#
_symmetry.space_group_name_H-M   'P 1'
#
loop_
_entity.id
_entity.type
_entity.pdbx_description
1 polymer ?
#
loop_
_entity_poly.entity_id
_entity_poly.type
_entity_poly.pdbx_seq_one_letter_code
_entity_poly.pdbx_strand_id
1 'polypeptide(L)'
;MATVIIVLGIIGLIYYFKRRPKKETVIEIARPGLPPHIIAVNKLNELRDKKLWQQGEVKQYHSELTDIIRDYLEKRYLVKTHEKTTGEIFAGLSYLDITEENKNELRQILLLADLVKFAKEKPLPPDNERSMDSAINFVLKTQRVDLPESVKGGSGHV
;
A
#
# COMPACT_ATOMS: atom_id res chain seq x y z
N MET A 1 -27.34 -13.15 -39.95
CA MET A 1 -27.42 -11.92 -39.12
C MET A 1 -27.02 -12.16 -37.67
N ALA A 2 -27.62 -13.14 -36.95
CA ALA A 2 -27.27 -13.44 -35.56
C ALA A 2 -25.79 -13.80 -35.32
N THR A 3 -25.18 -14.54 -36.25
CA THR A 3 -23.75 -14.93 -36.19
C THR A 3 -22.80 -13.73 -36.24
N VAL A 4 -23.13 -12.71 -37.04
CA VAL A 4 -22.32 -11.48 -37.18
C VAL A 4 -22.35 -10.66 -35.89
N ILE A 5 -23.50 -10.60 -35.22
CA ILE A 5 -23.67 -9.87 -33.95
C ILE A 5 -22.87 -10.56 -32.82
N ILE A 6 -22.88 -11.90 -32.78
CA ILE A 6 -22.10 -12.67 -31.80
C ILE A 6 -20.60 -12.44 -31.98
N VAL A 7 -20.11 -12.45 -33.23
CA VAL A 7 -18.69 -12.21 -33.54
C VAL A 7 -18.27 -10.79 -33.15
N LEU A 8 -19.09 -9.77 -33.44
CA LEU A 8 -18.81 -8.39 -33.05
C LEU A 8 -18.84 -8.20 -31.53
N GLY A 9 -19.75 -8.89 -30.82
CA GLY A 9 -19.81 -8.89 -29.36
C GLY A 9 -18.55 -9.48 -28.72
N ILE A 10 -18.05 -10.60 -29.24
CA ILE A 10 -16.81 -11.24 -28.76
C ILE A 10 -15.59 -10.33 -28.99
N ILE A 11 -15.49 -9.70 -30.17
CA ILE A 11 -14.41 -8.76 -30.48
C ILE A 11 -14.44 -7.54 -29.56
N GLY A 12 -15.64 -6.99 -29.29
CA GLY A 12 -15.83 -5.89 -28.36
C GLY A 12 -15.42 -6.24 -26.93
N LEU A 13 -15.76 -7.45 -26.48
CA LEU A 13 -15.40 -7.94 -25.14
C LEU A 13 -13.88 -8.12 -25.00
N ILE A 14 -13.22 -8.72 -26.00
CA ILE A 14 -11.76 -8.89 -26.01
C ILE A 14 -11.08 -7.52 -26.00
N TYR A 15 -11.57 -6.57 -26.78
CA TYR A 15 -11.01 -5.22 -26.82
C TYR A 15 -11.17 -4.48 -25.48
N TYR A 16 -12.33 -4.61 -24.83
CA TYR A 16 -12.61 -4.02 -23.52
C TYR A 16 -11.71 -4.61 -22.42
N PHE A 17 -11.51 -5.93 -22.39
CA PHE A 17 -10.61 -6.56 -21.42
C PHE A 17 -9.13 -6.28 -21.71
N LYS A 18 -8.74 -6.10 -22.98
CA LYS A 18 -7.38 -5.75 -23.38
C LYS A 18 -7.04 -4.28 -23.12
N ARG A 19 -8.05 -3.40 -23.03
CA ARG A 19 -7.91 -1.97 -22.68
C ARG A 19 -8.05 -1.66 -21.20
N ARG A 20 -8.39 -2.62 -20.33
CA ARG A 20 -8.18 -2.40 -18.90
C ARG A 20 -6.68 -2.21 -18.66
N PRO A 21 -6.23 -1.14 -17.99
CA PRO A 21 -4.85 -1.04 -17.57
C PRO A 21 -4.59 -2.25 -16.69
N LYS A 22 -3.80 -3.20 -17.18
CA LYS A 22 -3.24 -4.24 -16.33
C LYS A 22 -2.42 -3.46 -15.31
N LYS A 23 -2.71 -3.63 -14.01
CA LYS A 23 -1.77 -3.24 -12.98
C LYS A 23 -0.53 -4.07 -13.27
N GLU A 24 0.44 -3.47 -13.95
CA GLU A 24 1.70 -4.11 -14.25
C GLU A 24 2.29 -4.49 -12.90
N THR A 25 2.42 -5.78 -12.65
CA THR A 25 3.31 -6.31 -11.63
C THR A 25 4.71 -5.96 -12.10
N VAL A 26 5.12 -4.71 -11.82
CA VAL A 26 6.47 -4.23 -12.06
C VAL A 26 7.35 -4.97 -11.07
N ILE A 27 7.94 -6.08 -11.52
CA ILE A 27 9.16 -6.60 -10.91
C ILE A 27 10.25 -5.63 -11.33
N GLU A 28 10.37 -4.51 -10.60
CA GLU A 28 11.39 -3.50 -10.85
C GLU A 28 12.72 -4.03 -10.33
N ILE A 29 13.55 -4.51 -11.24
CA ILE A 29 14.95 -4.80 -10.97
C ILE A 29 15.63 -3.45 -10.69
N ALA A 30 16.16 -3.33 -9.47
CA ALA A 30 16.77 -2.18 -8.83
C ALA A 30 17.49 -1.16 -9.74
N ARG A 31 16.86 0.00 -9.96
CA ARG A 31 17.54 1.27 -9.70
C ARG A 31 17.60 1.45 -8.17
N PRO A 32 18.53 2.23 -7.59
CA PRO A 32 18.36 2.65 -6.20
C PRO A 32 17.15 3.59 -6.14
N GLY A 33 15.96 2.99 -6.10
CA GLY A 33 14.70 3.68 -5.89
C GLY A 33 14.72 4.29 -4.50
N LEU A 34 13.89 5.32 -4.31
CA LEU A 34 13.71 5.93 -2.99
C LEU A 34 13.43 4.83 -1.94
N PRO A 35 13.98 4.93 -0.72
CA PRO A 35 13.72 3.97 0.33
C PRO A 35 12.21 3.77 0.54
N PRO A 36 11.73 2.54 0.83
CA PRO A 36 10.30 2.26 0.95
C PRO A 36 9.56 3.18 1.93
N HIS A 37 10.21 3.56 3.04
CA HIS A 37 9.64 4.45 4.04
C HIS A 37 9.43 5.88 3.51
N ILE A 38 10.36 6.41 2.70
CA ILE A 38 10.23 7.73 2.07
C ILE A 38 9.05 7.74 1.09
N ILE A 39 8.94 6.69 0.27
CA ILE A 39 7.82 6.56 -0.68
C ILE A 39 6.49 6.51 0.08
N ALA A 40 6.41 5.71 1.14
CA ALA A 40 5.18 5.55 1.91
C ALA A 40 4.79 6.84 2.62
N VAL A 41 5.72 7.53 3.29
CA VAL A 41 5.46 8.83 3.95
C VAL A 41 4.99 9.88 2.94
N ASN A 42 5.62 9.96 1.76
CA ASN A 42 5.18 10.88 0.71
C ASN A 42 3.74 10.59 0.26
N LYS A 43 3.42 9.33 -0.04
CA LYS A 43 2.06 8.92 -0.41
C LYS A 43 1.03 9.19 0.71
N LEU A 44 1.41 8.99 1.97
CA LEU A 44 0.53 9.27 3.12
C LEU A 44 0.26 10.78 3.25
N ASN A 45 1.28 11.62 3.08
CA ASN A 45 1.12 13.07 3.06
C ASN A 45 0.21 13.52 1.90
N GLU A 46 0.42 12.99 0.69
CA GLU A 46 -0.47 13.24 -0.45
C GLU A 46 -1.92 12.84 -0.14
N LEU A 47 -2.13 11.66 0.47
CA LEU A 47 -3.46 11.21 0.87
C LEU A 47 -4.10 12.14 1.92
N ARG A 48 -3.32 12.62 2.89
CA ARG A 48 -3.79 13.59 3.89
C ARG A 48 -4.25 14.88 3.21
N ASP A 49 -3.49 15.37 2.25
CA ASP A 49 -3.78 16.63 1.54
C ASP A 49 -5.02 16.53 0.65
N LYS A 50 -5.36 15.33 0.16
CA LYS A 50 -6.62 15.09 -0.56
C LYS A 50 -7.86 15.30 0.31
N LYS A 51 -7.76 15.28 1.65
CA LYS A 51 -8.87 15.56 2.57
C LYS A 51 -10.14 14.74 2.28
N LEU A 52 -9.98 13.50 1.83
CA LEU A 52 -11.06 12.66 1.32
C LEU A 52 -12.17 12.42 2.35
N TRP A 53 -11.81 12.07 3.59
CA TRP A 53 -12.80 11.82 4.63
C TRP A 53 -13.60 13.09 5.01
N GLN A 54 -13.01 14.28 4.85
CA GLN A 54 -13.67 15.58 5.08
C GLN A 54 -14.69 15.91 3.97
N GLN A 55 -14.50 15.33 2.80
CA GLN A 55 -15.41 15.43 1.66
C GLN A 55 -16.50 14.35 1.67
N GLY A 56 -16.54 13.50 2.70
CA GLY A 56 -17.46 12.36 2.79
C GLY A 56 -16.95 11.08 2.11
N GLU A 57 -15.77 11.11 1.47
CA GLU A 57 -15.15 9.98 0.78
C GLU A 57 -14.35 9.08 1.73
N VAL A 58 -14.96 8.73 2.87
CA VAL A 58 -14.33 7.97 3.97
C VAL A 58 -13.89 6.57 3.51
N LYS A 59 -14.69 5.93 2.65
CA LYS A 59 -14.34 4.61 2.11
C LYS A 59 -13.13 4.66 1.20
N GLN A 60 -13.02 5.70 0.37
CA GLN A 60 -11.86 5.88 -0.51
C GLN A 60 -10.62 6.20 0.33
N TYR A 61 -10.74 7.07 1.34
CA TYR A 61 -9.68 7.38 2.29
C TYR A 61 -9.07 6.11 2.92
N HIS A 62 -9.90 5.26 3.53
CA HIS A 62 -9.44 4.02 4.16
C HIS A 62 -8.90 3.00 3.15
N SER A 63 -9.46 2.97 1.93
CA SER A 63 -8.93 2.10 0.87
C SER A 63 -7.50 2.51 0.49
N GLU A 64 -7.28 3.79 0.15
CA GLU A 64 -5.97 4.32 -0.21
C GLU A 64 -4.97 4.21 0.95
N LEU A 65 -5.39 4.49 2.19
CA LEU A 65 -4.55 4.35 3.37
C LEU A 65 -4.01 2.92 3.52
N THR A 66 -4.89 1.93 3.40
CA THR A 66 -4.44 0.53 3.51
C THR A 66 -3.60 0.07 2.34
N ASP A 67 -3.85 0.59 1.13
CA ASP A 67 -3.05 0.25 -0.04
C ASP A 67 -1.61 0.78 0.10
N ILE A 68 -1.43 2.00 0.63
CA ILE A 68 -0.10 2.57 0.90
C ILE A 68 0.65 1.75 1.95
N ILE A 69 -0.04 1.33 3.02
CA ILE A 69 0.56 0.49 4.07
C ILE A 69 0.92 -0.90 3.56
N ARG A 70 0.06 -1.52 2.74
CA ARG A 70 0.34 -2.80 2.07
C ARG A 70 1.56 -2.70 1.15
N ASP A 71 1.62 -1.68 0.30
CA ASP A 71 2.79 -1.38 -0.54
C ASP A 71 4.08 -1.26 0.29
N TYR A 72 4.02 -0.56 1.42
CA TYR A 72 5.16 -0.39 2.30
C TYR A 72 5.61 -1.73 2.88
N LEU A 73 4.69 -2.52 3.43
CA LEU A 73 4.98 -3.84 3.98
C LEU A 73 5.60 -4.78 2.94
N GLU A 74 5.08 -4.75 1.71
CA GLU A 74 5.57 -5.58 0.62
C GLU A 74 7.00 -5.21 0.23
N LYS A 75 7.31 -3.92 0.13
CA LYS A 75 8.66 -3.46 -0.20
C LYS A 75 9.66 -3.62 0.94
N ARG A 76 9.22 -3.39 2.19
CA ARG A 76 10.09 -3.43 3.39
C ARG A 76 10.37 -4.85 3.86
N TYR A 77 9.38 -5.73 3.78
CA TYR A 77 9.41 -7.07 4.36
C TYR A 77 9.28 -8.19 3.32
N LEU A 78 9.15 -7.85 2.04
CA LEU A 78 9.05 -8.82 0.93
C LEU A 78 7.86 -9.78 1.08
N VAL A 79 6.79 -9.32 1.75
CA VAL A 79 5.54 -10.05 1.93
C VAL A 79 4.54 -9.57 0.87
N LYS A 80 4.07 -10.47 -0.01
CA LYS A 80 3.00 -10.14 -0.97
C LYS A 80 1.70 -9.80 -0.24
N THR A 81 1.45 -8.53 0.04
CA THR A 81 0.34 -8.14 0.93
C THR A 81 -0.97 -7.96 0.18
N HIS A 82 -0.93 -7.58 -1.10
CA HIS A 82 -2.12 -7.39 -1.93
C HIS A 82 -2.84 -8.70 -2.28
N GLU A 83 -2.14 -9.82 -2.21
CA GLU A 83 -2.70 -11.17 -2.40
C GLU A 83 -3.23 -11.77 -1.08
N LYS A 84 -3.09 -11.07 0.05
CA LYS A 84 -3.36 -11.58 1.38
C LYS A 84 -4.47 -10.82 2.08
N THR A 85 -5.27 -11.55 2.85
CA THR A 85 -6.20 -10.98 3.83
C THR A 85 -5.43 -10.32 4.97
N THR A 86 -6.10 -9.43 5.71
CA THR A 86 -5.53 -8.79 6.91
C THR A 86 -4.97 -9.81 7.91
N GLY A 87 -5.67 -10.93 8.15
CA GLY A 87 -5.21 -12.01 9.04
C GLY A 87 -3.94 -12.70 8.53
N GLU A 88 -3.86 -12.97 7.23
CA GLU A 88 -2.67 -13.59 6.61
C GLU A 88 -1.46 -12.65 6.59
N ILE A 89 -1.68 -11.33 6.45
CA ILE A 89 -0.61 -10.33 6.62
C ILE A 89 -0.02 -10.46 8.03
N PHE A 90 -0.85 -10.45 9.08
CA PHE A 90 -0.35 -10.56 10.45
C PHE A 90 0.38 -11.88 10.72
N ALA A 91 -0.12 -13.00 10.20
CA ALA A 91 0.58 -14.28 10.31
C ALA A 91 2.00 -14.22 9.69
N GLY A 92 2.15 -13.51 8.56
CA GLY A 92 3.45 -13.28 7.91
C GLY A 92 4.36 -12.32 8.69
N LEU A 93 3.80 -11.39 9.46
CA LEU A 93 4.56 -10.43 10.27
C LEU A 93 5.05 -11.01 11.62
N SER A 94 4.49 -12.14 12.06
CA SER A 94 4.83 -12.75 13.36
C SER A 94 6.33 -13.08 13.52
N TYR A 95 7.01 -13.41 12.42
CA TYR A 95 8.41 -13.81 12.39
C TYR A 95 9.38 -12.66 12.07
N LEU A 96 8.86 -11.44 11.91
CA LEU A 96 9.64 -10.27 11.54
C LEU A 96 9.99 -9.44 12.77
N ASP A 97 11.10 -8.71 12.66
CA ASP A 97 11.56 -7.77 13.68
C ASP A 97 10.68 -6.50 13.69
N ILE A 98 9.49 -6.65 14.28
CA ILE A 98 8.49 -5.61 14.50
C ILE A 98 8.05 -5.73 15.95
N THR A 99 8.12 -4.63 16.69
CA THR A 99 7.65 -4.60 18.09
C THR A 99 6.15 -4.90 18.16
N GLU A 100 5.70 -5.50 19.27
CA GLU A 100 4.28 -5.77 19.49
C GLU A 100 3.43 -4.50 19.48
N GLU A 101 3.99 -3.38 19.93
CA GLU A 101 3.36 -2.05 19.82
C GLU A 101 3.07 -1.69 18.37
N ASN A 102 4.07 -1.78 17.48
CA ASN A 102 3.90 -1.46 16.06
C ASN A 102 2.95 -2.44 15.36
N LYS A 103 2.93 -3.72 15.75
CA LYS A 103 1.95 -4.70 15.25
C LYS A 103 0.53 -4.32 15.67
N ASN A 104 0.34 -3.85 16.90
CA ASN A 104 -0.97 -3.40 17.39
C ASN A 104 -1.44 -2.12 16.68
N GLU A 105 -0.56 -1.15 16.42
CA GLU A 105 -0.86 0.03 15.61
C GLU A 105 -1.34 -0.37 14.21
N LEU A 106 -0.58 -1.23 13.52
CA LEU A 106 -0.95 -1.74 12.21
C LEU A 106 -2.30 -2.47 12.24
N ARG A 107 -2.56 -3.25 13.28
CA ARG A 107 -3.83 -3.98 13.44
C ARG A 107 -5.02 -3.04 13.55
N GLN A 108 -4.90 -1.97 14.34
CA GLN A 108 -5.97 -0.99 14.49
C GLN A 108 -6.32 -0.32 13.15
N ILE A 109 -5.30 0.07 12.37
CA ILE A 109 -5.49 0.69 11.05
C ILE A 109 -6.22 -0.27 10.10
N LEU A 110 -5.73 -1.51 9.97
CA LEU A 110 -6.29 -2.47 9.01
C LEU A 110 -7.71 -2.92 9.41
N LEU A 111 -7.97 -3.14 10.71
CA LEU A 111 -9.30 -3.50 11.19
C LEU A 111 -10.32 -2.39 10.95
N LEU A 112 -9.97 -1.14 11.27
CA LEU A 112 -10.88 -0.01 11.05
C LEU A 112 -11.20 0.15 9.57
N ALA A 113 -10.18 0.04 8.70
CA ALA A 113 -10.39 0.12 7.26
C ALA A 113 -11.29 -1.02 6.73
N ASP A 114 -11.13 -2.25 7.23
CA ASP A 114 -12.00 -3.37 6.85
C ASP A 114 -13.45 -3.12 7.30
N LEU A 115 -13.67 -2.59 8.51
CA LEU A 115 -15.01 -2.18 8.97
C LEU A 115 -15.62 -1.10 8.09
N VAL A 116 -14.86 -0.09 7.68
CA VAL A 116 -15.34 0.97 6.77
C VAL A 116 -15.69 0.38 5.40
N LYS A 117 -14.83 -0.48 4.85
CA LYS A 117 -14.97 -1.00 3.48
C LYS A 117 -16.12 -2.00 3.34
N PHE A 118 -16.34 -2.83 4.36
CA PHE A 118 -17.25 -3.97 4.30
C PHE A 118 -18.44 -3.86 5.25
N ALA A 119 -18.27 -3.29 6.44
CA ALA A 119 -19.34 -3.14 7.44
C ALA A 119 -20.05 -1.77 7.39
N LYS A 120 -19.66 -0.87 6.47
CA LYS A 120 -20.20 0.49 6.32
C LYS A 120 -20.06 1.35 7.58
N GLU A 121 -19.04 1.07 8.37
CA GLU A 121 -18.68 1.86 9.55
C GLU A 121 -18.39 3.32 9.15
N LYS A 122 -18.73 4.27 10.04
CA LYS A 122 -18.49 5.70 9.84
C LYS A 122 -17.66 6.26 11.01
N PRO A 123 -16.32 6.14 10.93
CA PRO A 123 -15.43 6.61 11.97
C PRO A 123 -15.57 8.12 12.16
N LEU A 124 -15.38 8.57 13.41
CA LEU A 124 -15.41 9.99 13.71
C LEU A 124 -14.16 10.68 13.12
N PRO A 125 -14.20 12.00 12.86
CA PRO A 125 -13.02 12.74 12.39
C PRO A 125 -11.73 12.44 13.18
N PRO A 126 -11.72 12.36 14.53
CA PRO A 126 -10.51 12.02 15.28
C PRO A 126 -9.98 10.61 15.02
N ASP A 127 -10.84 9.65 14.67
CA ASP A 127 -10.42 8.29 14.37
C ASP A 127 -9.76 8.20 12.99
N ASN A 128 -10.25 8.99 12.03
CA ASN A 128 -9.62 9.11 10.71
C ASN A 128 -8.23 9.76 10.83
N GLU A 129 -8.10 10.83 11.60
CA GLU A 129 -6.81 11.49 11.85
C GLU A 129 -5.84 10.55 12.57
N ARG A 130 -6.31 9.88 13.65
CA ARG A 130 -5.50 8.88 14.37
C ARG A 130 -5.01 7.78 13.43
N SER A 131 -5.82 7.33 12.48
CA SER A 131 -5.40 6.32 11.50
C SER A 131 -4.27 6.81 10.60
N MET A 132 -4.29 8.08 10.19
CA MET A 132 -3.19 8.70 9.43
C MET A 132 -1.93 8.79 10.28
N ASP A 133 -2.04 9.30 11.50
CA ASP A 133 -0.90 9.47 12.39
C ASP A 133 -0.26 8.13 12.75
N SER A 134 -1.07 7.12 13.08
CA SER A 134 -0.60 5.76 13.33
C SER A 134 0.07 5.16 12.09
N ALA A 135 -0.45 5.42 10.89
CA ALA A 135 0.16 4.94 9.64
C ALA A 135 1.55 5.56 9.40
N ILE A 136 1.69 6.88 9.58
CA ILE A 136 2.97 7.58 9.46
C ILE A 136 3.94 7.10 10.53
N ASN A 137 3.50 7.03 11.78
CA ASN A 137 4.33 6.57 12.90
C ASN A 137 4.81 5.13 12.70
N PHE A 138 3.93 4.23 12.25
CA PHE A 138 4.29 2.85 11.94
C PHE A 138 5.42 2.79 10.90
N VAL A 139 5.31 3.53 9.79
CA VAL A 139 6.33 3.56 8.73
C VAL A 139 7.66 4.10 9.27
N LEU A 140 7.64 5.19 10.03
CA LEU A 140 8.85 5.80 10.59
C LEU A 140 9.53 4.91 11.63
N LYS A 141 8.76 4.29 12.54
CA LYS A 141 9.28 3.38 13.57
C LYS A 141 9.86 2.08 12.98
N THR A 142 9.41 1.67 11.79
CA THR A 142 9.82 0.41 11.15
C THR A 142 10.77 0.59 9.96
N GLN A 143 11.20 1.83 9.71
CA GLN A 143 12.12 2.14 8.62
C GLN A 143 13.41 1.36 8.77
N ARG A 144 13.95 0.88 7.64
CA ARG A 144 15.30 0.31 7.62
C ARG A 144 16.28 1.48 7.65
N VAL A 145 17.12 1.53 8.67
CA VAL A 145 18.30 2.42 8.66
C VAL A 145 19.31 1.76 7.73
N ASP A 146 19.17 2.00 6.44
CA ASP A 146 20.22 1.68 5.49
C ASP A 146 21.34 2.71 5.75
N LEU A 147 22.30 2.35 6.61
CA LEU A 147 23.58 3.03 6.65
C LEU A 147 24.08 3.04 5.19
N PRO A 148 24.36 4.19 4.58
CA PRO A 148 24.84 4.22 3.21
C PRO A 148 26.08 3.35 3.18
N GLU A 149 26.03 2.28 2.38
CA GLU A 149 27.23 1.49 2.09
C GLU A 149 28.30 2.48 1.70
N SER A 150 29.40 2.49 2.46
CA SER A 150 30.57 3.30 2.17
C SER A 150 30.81 3.22 0.67
N VAL A 151 30.74 4.36 0.00
CA VAL A 151 31.28 4.51 -1.35
C VAL A 151 32.68 3.91 -1.28
N LYS A 152 32.85 2.69 -1.81
CA LYS A 152 34.16 2.13 -2.09
C LYS A 152 34.73 3.01 -3.18
N GLY A 153 35.29 4.16 -2.76
CA GLY A 153 36.14 4.98 -3.58
C GLY A 153 37.27 4.08 -4.02
N GLY A 154 37.27 3.74 -5.31
CA GLY A 154 38.39 3.09 -5.95
C GLY A 154 39.63 3.95 -5.72
N SER A 155 40.55 3.46 -4.90
CA SER A 155 41.92 3.93 -4.92
C SER A 155 42.61 3.22 -6.09
N GLY A 156 42.51 3.85 -7.26
CA GLY A 156 43.37 3.60 -8.40
C GLY A 156 44.13 4.89 -8.70
N HIS A 157 45.47 4.76 -8.79
CA HIS A 157 46.48 5.81 -9.04
C HIS A 157 46.71 6.75 -7.84
N VAL A 158 47.92 6.84 -7.29
CA VAL A 158 49.22 7.04 -7.96
C VAL A 158 50.32 6.20 -7.31
#